data_AF-A8NYC7-F1
#
_entry.id   AF-A8NYC7-F1
#
_cell.length_a   1.000
_cell.length_b   1.000
_cell.length_c   1.000
_cell.angle_alpha   90.00
_cell.angle_beta   90.00
_cell.angle_gamma   90.00
#
_symmetry.space_group_name_H-M   'P 1'
#
loop_
_entity.id
_entity.type
_entity.pdbx_description
1 polymer ?
#
loop_
_entity_poly.entity_id
_entity_poly.type
_entity_poly.pdbx_seq_one_letter_code
_entity_poly.pdbx_strand_id
1 'polypeptide(L)' 'PENLLMHISNIVRLVVIDFGSSRYCNEEAVVWNHGAIDFASPEQISHHEVTIKSDMW' A
#
# COMPACT_ATOMS: atom_id res chain seq x y z
N PRO A 1 -5.03 -5.58 -4.93
CA PRO A 1 -4.63 -6.52 -6.01
C PRO A 1 -4.41 -5.85 -7.36
N GLU A 2 -5.27 -4.88 -7.70
CA GLU A 2 -5.24 -4.00 -8.86
C GLU A 2 -3.90 -3.30 -9.11
N ASN A 3 -3.10 -3.10 -8.06
CA ASN A 3 -1.78 -2.43 -8.14
C ASN A 3 -0.62 -3.39 -8.49
N LEU A 4 -0.93 -4.64 -8.86
CA LEU A 4 0.04 -5.65 -9.31
C LEU A 4 -0.20 -6.00 -10.77
N LEU A 5 0.87 -6.01 -11.57
CA LEU A 5 0.84 -6.37 -12.98
C LEU A 5 1.81 -7.53 -13.27
N MET A 6 1.33 -8.53 -14.01
CA MET A 6 2.21 -9.56 -14.56
C MET A 6 2.89 -9.05 -15.82
N HIS A 7 4.22 -9.00 -15.79
CA HIS A 7 5.05 -8.75 -16.95
C HIS A 7 5.51 -10.09 -17.54
N ILE A 8 5.01 -10.42 -18.73
CA ILE A 8 5.34 -11.65 -19.46
C ILE A 8 6.22 -11.28 -20.65
N SER A 9 7.52 -11.59 -20.54
CA SER A 9 8.44 -11.58 -21.69
C SER A 9 9.20 -12.92 -21.73
N ASN A 10 10.52 -12.90 -21.83
CA ASN A 10 11.36 -14.09 -21.70
C ASN A 10 11.35 -14.67 -20.27
N ILE A 11 10.94 -13.89 -19.28
CA ILE A 11 10.77 -14.29 -17.88
C ILE A 11 9.44 -13.73 -17.39
N VAL A 12 8.69 -14.52 -16.63
CA VAL A 12 7.46 -14.07 -15.96
C VAL A 12 7.84 -13.37 -14.65
N ARG A 13 7.42 -12.11 -14.47
CA ARG A 13 7.65 -11.34 -13.25
C ARG A 13 6.38 -10.63 -12.80
N LEU A 14 6.19 -10.51 -11.49
CA LEU A 14 5.14 -9.69 -10.89
C LEU A 14 5.74 -8.34 -10.51
N VAL A 15 5.05 -7.24 -10.86
CA VAL A 15 5.54 -5.87 -10.67
C VAL A 15 4.47 -5.02 -9.99
N VAL A 16 4.87 -4.18 -9.05
CA VAL A 16 4.02 -3.16 -8.43
C VAL A 16 3.97 -1.94 -9.35
N ILE A 17 2.77 -1.48 -9.70
CA ILE A 17 2.57 -0.42 -10.72
C ILE A 17 2.04 0.90 -10.17
N ASP A 18 1.57 0.94 -8.93
CA ASP A 18 1.09 2.16 -8.28
C ASP A 18 1.88 2.43 -6.99
N PHE A 19 2.41 3.65 -6.90
CA PHE A 19 3.17 4.16 -5.75
C PHE A 19 2.62 5.50 -5.25
N GLY A 20 1.44 5.93 -5.70
CA GLY A 20 0.89 7.27 -5.42
C GLY A 20 0.67 7.58 -3.93
N SER A 21 0.59 6.54 -3.09
CA SER A 21 0.50 6.69 -1.62
C SER A 21 1.76 6.27 -0.85
N SER A 22 2.81 5.83 -1.56
CA SER A 22 4.10 5.47 -0.96
C SER A 22 4.83 6.72 -0.49
N ARG A 23 5.45 6.66 0.70
CA ARG A 23 6.14 7.78 1.33
C ARG A 23 7.18 7.33 2.33
N TYR A 24 8.04 8.26 2.74
CA TYR A 24 8.91 8.06 3.89
C TYR A 24 8.08 8.06 5.19
N CYS A 25 8.39 7.15 6.12
CA CYS A 25 7.58 6.97 7.33
C CYS A 25 7.61 8.15 8.33
N ASN A 26 8.48 9.15 8.12
CA ASN A 26 8.68 10.27 9.05
C ASN A 26 7.90 11.55 8.67
N GLU A 27 7.00 11.50 7.69
CA GLU A 27 6.18 12.66 7.31
C GLU A 27 4.88 12.73 8.12
N GLU A 28 4.56 13.92 8.64
CA GLU A 28 3.42 14.15 9.54
C GLU A 28 2.06 13.85 8.89
N ALA A 29 1.16 13.28 9.71
CA ALA A 29 -0.28 13.10 9.54
C ALA A 29 -0.80 12.94 8.10
N VAL A 30 -1.08 11.68 7.73
CA VAL A 30 -1.60 11.38 6.39
C VAL A 30 -3.11 11.16 6.39
N VAL A 31 -3.76 11.85 5.46
CA VAL A 31 -5.12 11.55 5.03
C VAL A 31 -5.06 10.44 3.99
N TRP A 32 -5.40 9.21 4.40
CA TRP A 32 -5.54 8.09 3.48
C TRP A 32 -6.92 8.13 2.82
N ASN A 33 -6.93 8.14 1.48
CA ASN A 33 -8.16 7.95 0.72
C ASN A 33 -8.48 6.44 0.69
N HIS A 34 -9.48 6.05 1.48
CA HIS A 34 -9.90 4.66 1.64
C HIS A 34 -10.60 4.16 0.36
N GLY A 35 -9.83 3.70 -0.63
CA GLY A 35 -10.38 3.10 -1.86
C GLY A 35 -10.96 1.71 -1.63
N ALA A 36 -10.30 0.89 -0.79
CA ALA A 36 -10.73 -0.46 -0.44
C ALA A 36 -10.42 -0.77 1.04
N ILE A 37 -11.46 -0.82 1.88
CA ILE A 37 -11.33 -1.09 3.33
C ILE A 37 -10.75 -2.48 3.61
N ASP A 38 -10.95 -3.44 2.69
CA ASP A 38 -10.48 -4.82 2.85
C ASP A 38 -8.96 -4.96 2.92
N PHE A 39 -8.20 -3.94 2.48
CA PHE A 39 -6.74 -3.90 2.53
C PHE A 39 -6.21 -2.88 3.54
N ALA A 40 -7.09 -2.28 4.35
CA ALA A 40 -6.68 -1.36 5.40
C ALA A 40 -6.29 -2.14 6.67
N SER A 41 -5.11 -1.84 7.20
CA SER A 41 -4.65 -2.35 8.49
C SER A 41 -5.48 -1.80 9.66
N PRO A 42 -5.54 -2.50 10.81
CA PRO A 42 -6.29 -2.03 11.98
C PRO A 42 -5.86 -0.65 12.47
N GLU A 43 -4.58 -0.33 12.41
CA GLU A 43 -4.04 0.98 12.79
C GLU A 43 -4.48 2.10 11.84
N GLN A 44 -4.62 1.82 10.54
CA GLN A 44 -5.16 2.78 9.56
C GLN A 44 -6.64 3.06 9.85
N ILE A 45 -7.43 2.03 10.14
CA ILE A 45 -8.87 2.14 10.45
C ILE A 45 -9.09 2.85 11.79
N SER A 46 -8.23 2.58 12.78
CA SER A 46 -8.35 3.11 14.14
C SER A 46 -7.63 4.45 14.33
N HIS A 47 -7.14 5.07 13.26
CA HIS A 47 -6.38 6.34 13.28
C HIS A 47 -5.18 6.33 14.25
N HIS A 48 -4.53 5.18 14.40
CA HIS A 48 -3.27 5.04 15.12
C HIS A 48 -2.09 5.35 14.20
N GLU A 49 -0.89 5.39 14.76
CA GLU A 49 0.34 5.54 13.98
C GLU A 49 0.49 4.38 12.99
N VAL A 50 0.63 4.74 11.71
CA VAL A 50 0.84 3.80 10.59
C VAL A 50 2.33 3.59 10.43
N THR A 51 2.77 2.34 10.34
CA THR A 51 4.18 1.98 10.19
C THR A 51 4.37 1.07 8.98
N ILE A 52 5.62 0.68 8.68
CA ILE A 52 5.90 -0.32 7.65
C ILE A 52 5.19 -1.67 7.88
N LYS A 53 4.70 -1.92 9.10
CA LYS A 53 3.94 -3.14 9.41
C LYS A 53 2.54 -3.14 8.79
N SER A 54 2.01 -1.97 8.47
CA SER A 54 0.70 -1.84 7.84
C SER A 54 0.67 -2.43 6.44
N ASP A 55 1.80 -2.42 5.70
CA ASP A 55 1.92 -3.06 4.38
C ASP A 55 1.99 -4.59 4.44
N MET A 56 2.18 -5.16 5.64
CA MET A 56 2.23 -6.61 5.85
C MET A 56 0.85 -7.22 6.15
N TRP A 57 -0.14 -6.38 6.45
CA TRP A 57 -1.53 -6.75 6.70
C TRP A 57 -2.27 -7.05 5.40
#